data_AF-A0A354DGV7-F1
#
_entry.id   AF-A0A354DGV7-F1
#
_cell.length_a   1.000
_cell.length_b   1.000
_cell.length_c   1.000
_cell.angle_alpha   90.00
_cell.angle_beta   90.00
_cell.angle_gamma   90.00
#
_symmetry.space_group_name_H-M   'P 1'
#
loop_
_entity.id
_entity.type
_entity.pdbx_description
1 polymer ?
#
loop_
_entity_poly.entity_id
_entity_poly.type
_entity_poly.pdbx_seq_one_letter_code
_entity_poly.pdbx_strand_id
1 'polypeptide(L)'
;MTKNDKNILQFNTCITGKINGTLKNDLQREKIQQVLTSFQGKVVESLEDYTVMSVSAYTPQIPFQITTNRKPMNLQVASHVDDYRNETTLTVGMPIITTEY
;
A
#
# COMPACT_ATOMS: atom_id res chain seq x y z
N MET A 1 30.35 -0.48 0.75
CA MET A 1 30.24 0.77 -0.04
C MET A 1 29.04 1.54 0.49
N THR A 2 29.27 2.54 1.34
CA THR A 2 28.23 3.40 1.91
C THR A 2 27.86 4.45 0.88
N LYS A 3 26.76 4.23 0.14
CA LYS A 3 26.17 5.29 -0.70
C LYS A 3 25.72 6.40 0.24
N ASN A 4 26.12 7.63 -0.07
CA ASN A 4 25.77 8.80 0.70
C ASN A 4 24.27 9.09 0.44
N ASP A 5 23.38 8.61 1.31
CA ASP A 5 21.92 8.68 1.18
C ASP A 5 21.36 10.12 1.16
N LYS A 6 22.20 11.14 1.40
CA LYS A 6 21.80 12.56 1.53
C LYS A 6 21.30 13.23 0.25
N ASN A 7 21.43 12.60 -0.93
CA ASN A 7 21.05 13.20 -2.21
C ASN A 7 20.01 12.39 -3.02
N ILE A 8 19.35 11.40 -2.40
CA ILE A 8 18.29 10.64 -3.09
C ILE A 8 17.01 11.50 -3.09
N LEU A 9 16.54 11.86 -4.28
CA LEU A 9 15.24 12.51 -4.46
C LEU A 9 14.15 11.60 -3.88
N GLN A 10 13.41 12.11 -2.92
CA GLN A 10 12.23 11.46 -2.36
C GLN A 10 10.99 12.16 -2.88
N PHE A 11 10.00 11.38 -3.29
CA PHE A 11 8.69 11.89 -3.65
C PHE A 11 7.63 10.96 -3.08
N ASN A 12 6.45 11.52 -2.86
CA ASN A 12 5.30 10.75 -2.41
C ASN A 12 4.29 10.70 -3.54
N THR A 13 3.72 9.52 -3.78
CA THR A 13 2.59 9.35 -4.68
C THR A 13 1.53 8.48 -4.03
N CYS A 14 0.27 8.82 -4.29
CA CYS A 14 -0.89 8.03 -3.92
C CYS A 14 -1.74 7.87 -5.16
N ILE A 15 -1.97 6.63 -5.57
CA ILE A 15 -2.81 6.30 -6.73
C ILE A 15 -3.99 5.50 -6.20
N THR A 16 -5.20 5.97 -6.48
CA THR A 16 -6.43 5.29 -6.07
C THR A 16 -7.18 4.81 -7.30
N GLY A 17 -7.46 3.51 -7.33
CA GLY A 17 -8.40 2.89 -8.26
C GLY A 17 -9.74 2.62 -7.58
N LYS A 18 -10.81 2.59 -8.38
CA LYS A 18 -12.18 2.32 -7.92
C LYS A 18 -12.74 1.08 -8.62
N ILE A 19 -13.44 0.26 -7.86
CA ILE A 19 -14.19 -0.90 -8.33
C ILE A 19 -15.66 -0.67 -7.97
N ASN A 20 -16.55 -0.77 -8.95
CA ASN A 20 -17.98 -0.77 -8.71
C ASN A 20 -18.36 -2.12 -8.05
N GLY A 21 -18.89 -2.07 -6.83
CA GLY A 21 -19.26 -3.21 -6.02
C GLY A 21 -18.47 -3.29 -4.70
N THR A 22 -19.14 -3.75 -3.64
CA THR A 22 -18.50 -4.19 -2.40
C THR A 22 -17.76 -5.51 -2.61
N LEU A 23 -16.44 -5.53 -2.39
CA LEU A 23 -15.65 -6.75 -2.41
C LEU A 23 -15.62 -7.43 -1.05
N LYS A 24 -15.81 -8.75 -1.04
CA LYS A 24 -15.55 -9.60 0.13
C LYS A 24 -14.06 -9.59 0.49
N ASN A 25 -13.76 -9.85 1.76
CA ASN A 25 -12.41 -9.85 2.31
C ASN A 25 -11.38 -10.64 1.50
N ASP A 26 -11.74 -11.85 1.03
CA ASP A 26 -10.80 -12.67 0.25
C ASP A 26 -10.45 -12.05 -1.10
N LEU A 27 -11.41 -11.39 -1.76
CA LEU A 27 -11.18 -10.69 -3.02
C LEU A 27 -10.36 -9.40 -2.81
N GLN A 28 -10.63 -8.67 -1.73
CA GLN A 28 -9.80 -7.51 -1.34
C GLN A 28 -8.34 -7.94 -1.13
N ARG A 29 -8.14 -9.02 -0.38
CA ARG A 29 -6.82 -9.61 -0.14
C ARG A 29 -6.14 -10.03 -1.44
N GLU A 30 -6.87 -10.67 -2.35
CA GLU A 30 -6.35 -11.04 -3.67
C GLU A 30 -5.87 -9.81 -4.46
N LYS A 31 -6.64 -8.71 -4.48
CA LYS A 31 -6.24 -7.48 -5.19
C LYS A 31 -5.01 -6.83 -4.58
N ILE A 32 -4.91 -6.77 -3.25
CA ILE A 32 -3.71 -6.29 -2.57
C ILE A 32 -2.50 -7.16 -2.92
N GLN A 33 -2.64 -8.49 -2.89
CA GLN A 33 -1.56 -9.42 -3.23
C GLN A 33 -1.12 -9.31 -4.69
N GLN A 34 -2.03 -9.04 -5.63
CA GLN A 34 -1.70 -8.77 -7.03
C GLN A 34 -0.79 -7.54 -7.18
N VAL A 35 -1.11 -6.45 -6.47
CA VAL A 35 -0.25 -5.25 -6.45
C VAL A 35 1.10 -5.56 -5.81
N LEU A 36 1.12 -6.16 -4.62
CA LEU A 36 2.37 -6.48 -3.92
C LEU A 36 3.28 -7.37 -4.78
N THR A 37 2.72 -8.40 -5.43
CA THR A 37 3.47 -9.30 -6.32
C THR A 37 4.09 -8.54 -7.50
N SER A 38 3.34 -7.62 -8.11
CA SER A 38 3.83 -6.79 -9.22
C SER A 38 5.02 -5.91 -8.81
N PHE A 39 5.02 -5.45 -7.57
CA PHE A 39 6.12 -4.68 -6.99
C PHE A 39 7.22 -5.52 -6.35
N GLN A 40 7.13 -6.86 -6.34
CA GLN A 40 8.03 -7.71 -5.53
C GLN A 40 8.05 -7.30 -4.04
N GLY A 41 6.90 -6.82 -3.56
CA GLY A 41 6.69 -6.31 -2.22
C GLY A 41 6.72 -7.45 -1.19
N LYS A 42 7.51 -7.26 -0.13
CA LYS A 42 7.54 -8.09 1.06
C LYS A 42 6.75 -7.40 2.15
N VAL A 43 5.74 -8.08 2.68
CA VAL A 43 4.90 -7.57 3.77
C VAL A 43 5.77 -7.27 5.00
N VAL A 44 5.64 -6.06 5.53
CA VAL A 44 6.27 -5.61 6.78
C VAL A 44 5.28 -5.74 7.92
N GLU A 45 4.04 -5.30 7.68
CA GLU A 45 2.91 -5.33 8.60
C GLU A 45 1.59 -5.20 7.82
N SER A 46 0.49 -5.58 8.46
CA SER A 46 -0.85 -5.48 7.90
C SER A 46 -1.87 -5.12 8.98
N LEU A 47 -2.87 -4.33 8.60
CA LEU A 47 -4.07 -4.01 9.36
C LEU A 47 -5.27 -4.54 8.57
N GLU A 48 -6.16 -5.27 9.24
CA GLU A 48 -7.43 -5.71 8.69
C GLU A 48 -8.52 -5.31 9.70
N ASP A 49 -9.46 -4.50 9.24
CA ASP A 49 -10.69 -4.08 9.94
C ASP A 49 -11.90 -4.44 9.06
N TYR A 50 -13.11 -4.17 9.52
CA TYR A 50 -14.35 -4.58 8.84
C TYR A 50 -14.47 -4.08 7.41
N THR A 51 -14.07 -2.82 7.14
CA THR A 51 -14.19 -2.18 5.83
C THR A 51 -12.84 -1.90 5.18
N VAL A 52 -11.73 -2.06 5.91
CA VAL A 52 -10.40 -1.65 5.47
C VAL A 52 -9.42 -2.81 5.57
N MET A 53 -8.62 -3.01 4.53
CA MET A 53 -7.37 -3.76 4.63
C MET A 53 -6.23 -2.86 4.22
N SER A 54 -5.16 -2.81 5.00
CA SER A 54 -3.97 -2.01 4.69
C SER A 54 -2.71 -2.83 4.92
N VAL A 55 -1.80 -2.83 3.97
CA VAL A 55 -0.55 -3.58 4.02
C VAL A 55 0.62 -2.64 3.75
N SER A 56 1.51 -2.51 4.73
CA SER A 56 2.80 -1.88 4.56
C SER A 56 3.81 -2.92 4.07
N ALA A 57 4.59 -2.57 3.07
CA ALA A 57 5.53 -3.46 2.43
C ALA A 57 6.85 -2.76 2.08
N TYR A 58 7.87 -3.59 1.91
CA TYR A 58 9.14 -3.20 1.33
C TYR A 58 9.30 -3.80 -0.06
N THR A 59 9.68 -2.99 -1.05
CA THR A 59 10.05 -3.41 -2.39
C THR A 59 11.46 -2.93 -2.75
N PRO A 60 12.28 -3.75 -3.43
CA PRO A 60 13.56 -3.29 -3.97
C PRO A 60 13.41 -2.32 -5.16
N GLN A 61 12.20 -2.14 -5.71
CA GLN A 61 11.96 -1.31 -6.90
C GLN A 61 11.91 0.20 -6.59
N ILE A 62 11.72 0.59 -5.33
CA ILE A 62 11.61 2.00 -4.90
C ILE A 62 12.87 2.36 -4.09
N PRO A 63 13.66 3.36 -4.52
CA PRO A 63 14.98 3.62 -3.95
C PRO A 63 14.99 4.37 -2.61
N PHE A 64 13.86 4.96 -2.22
CA PHE A 64 13.69 5.66 -0.94
C PHE A 64 12.76 4.87 -0.02
N GLN A 65 12.91 5.04 1.28
CA GLN A 65 12.17 4.28 2.28
C GLN A 65 11.94 5.09 3.55
N ILE A 66 10.90 4.74 4.27
CA ILE A 66 10.62 5.20 5.64
C ILE A 66 10.72 4.02 6.60
N THR A 67 10.65 4.28 7.91
CA THR A 67 10.67 3.23 8.93
C THR A 67 9.30 3.09 9.57
N THR A 68 8.73 1.89 9.56
CA THR A 68 7.56 1.51 10.38
C THR A 68 7.95 0.35 11.28
N ASN A 69 7.55 0.36 12.55
CA ASN A 69 7.83 -0.74 13.48
C ASN A 69 9.29 -1.23 13.47
N ARG A 70 10.24 -0.29 13.39
CA ARG A 70 11.71 -0.54 13.31
C ARG A 70 12.15 -1.34 12.07
N LYS A 71 11.31 -1.44 11.04
CA LYS A 71 11.59 -2.09 9.76
C LYS A 71 11.44 -1.08 8.61
N PRO A 72 12.23 -1.19 7.54
CA PRO A 72 12.07 -0.33 6.37
C PRO A 72 10.78 -0.69 5.62
N MET A 73 10.08 0.33 5.11
CA MET A 73 8.97 0.19 4.17
C MET A 73 9.03 1.30 3.13
N ASN A 74 8.48 1.05 1.96
CA ASN A 74 8.43 2.02 0.85
C ASN A 74 7.26 1.78 -0.10
N LEU A 75 6.30 0.96 0.31
CA LEU A 75 5.06 0.71 -0.40
C LEU A 75 3.96 0.47 0.63
N GLN A 76 2.79 1.06 0.43
CA GLN A 76 1.59 0.72 1.17
C GLN A 76 0.45 0.49 0.20
N VAL A 77 -0.33 -0.56 0.41
CA VAL A 77 -1.50 -0.88 -0.41
C VAL A 77 -2.68 -1.05 0.53
N ALA A 78 -3.77 -0.32 0.29
CA ALA A 78 -4.97 -0.42 1.09
C ALA A 78 -6.22 -0.59 0.22
N SER A 79 -7.16 -1.41 0.66
CA SER A 79 -8.53 -1.43 0.16
C SER A 79 -9.48 -0.83 1.19
N HIS A 80 -10.49 -0.12 0.71
CA HIS A 80 -11.60 0.36 1.54
C HIS A 80 -12.93 0.10 0.85
N VAL A 81 -13.86 -0.51 1.58
CA VAL A 81 -15.23 -0.80 1.15
C VAL A 81 -16.16 0.28 1.67
N ASP A 82 -16.91 0.90 0.75
CA ASP A 82 -18.04 1.78 1.05
C ASP A 82 -19.34 1.06 0.66
N ASP A 83 -19.97 0.43 1.66
CA ASP A 83 -21.22 -0.31 1.46
C ASP A 83 -22.40 0.59 1.06
N TYR A 84 -22.39 1.86 1.47
CA TYR A 84 -23.45 2.81 1.11
C TYR A 84 -23.38 3.18 -0.37
N ARG A 85 -22.16 3.31 -0.91
CA ARG A 85 -21.93 3.59 -2.34
C ARG A 85 -21.80 2.34 -3.19
N ASN A 86 -21.82 1.16 -2.57
CA ASN A 86 -21.55 -0.13 -3.22
C ASN A 86 -20.26 -0.06 -4.05
N GLU A 87 -19.17 0.28 -3.37
CA GLU A 87 -17.89 0.59 -3.98
C GLU A 87 -16.75 0.00 -3.16
N THR A 88 -15.70 -0.43 -3.86
CA THR A 88 -14.41 -0.71 -3.22
C THR A 88 -13.33 0.12 -3.87
N THR A 89 -12.56 0.85 -3.07
CA THR A 89 -11.37 1.57 -3.53
C THR A 89 -10.13 0.75 -3.21
N LEU A 90 -9.10 0.89 -4.05
CA LEU A 90 -7.76 0.37 -3.81
C LEU A 90 -6.75 1.51 -3.97
N THR A 91 -6.07 1.87 -2.90
CA THR A 91 -5.09 2.95 -2.86
C THR A 91 -3.68 2.37 -2.70
N VAL A 92 -2.76 2.82 -3.55
CA VAL A 92 -1.33 2.47 -3.50
C VAL A 92 -0.54 3.73 -3.16
N GLY A 93 0.12 3.72 -2.03
CA GLY A 93 1.02 4.76 -1.55
C GLY A 93 2.48 4.37 -1.73
N MET A 94 3.31 5.29 -2.22
CA MET A 94 4.76 5.14 -2.27
C MET A 94 5.37 6.42 -1.68
N PRO A 95 6.04 6.36 -0.51
CA PRO A 95 6.27 5.20 0.32
C PRO A 95 5.07 4.80 1.20
N ILE A 96 4.14 5.73 1.46
CA ILE A 96 2.99 5.56 2.36
C ILE A 96 1.77 6.31 1.81
N ILE A 97 0.58 5.85 2.17
CA ILE A 97 -0.68 6.55 1.84
C ILE A 97 -0.79 7.76 2.78
N THR A 98 -0.96 8.96 2.19
CA THR A 98 -1.08 10.23 2.93
C THR A 98 -2.44 10.88 2.78
N THR A 99 -3.34 10.24 2.02
CA THR A 99 -4.72 10.64 1.83
C THR A 99 -5.63 9.78 2.69
N GLU A 100 -6.74 10.35 3.14
CA GLU A 100 -7.81 9.57 3.76
C GLU A 100 -8.41 8.59 2.74
N TYR A 101 -8.89 7.46 3.24
CA TYR A 101 -9.58 6.43 2.47
C TYR A 101 -10.90 6.08 3.13
#